data_AF-A0A7W6EIQ9-F1
#
_entry.id   AF-A0A7W6EIQ9-F1
#
_cell.length_a   1.000
_cell.length_b   1.000
_cell.length_c   1.000
_cell.angle_alpha   90.00
_cell.angle_beta   90.00
_cell.angle_gamma   90.00
#
_symmetry.space_group_name_H-M   'P 1'
#
loop_
_entity.id
_entity.type
_entity.pdbx_description
1 polymer ?
#
loop_
_entity_poly.entity_id
_entity_poly.type
_entity_poly.pdbx_seq_one_letter_code
_entity_poly.pdbx_strand_id
1 'polypeptide(L)' 'MTVIHNERTKLTAAALDRASTACLTVGALGPLVAVIYGLGVTAGLRDGIFVAVGSILWLFVAGALHIMARHHLGRMR' A
#
# COMPACT_ATOMS: atom_id res chain seq x y z
N MET A 1 -7.80 23.01 19.30
CA MET A 1 -8.30 21.80 18.61
C MET A 1 -9.23 21.06 19.56
N THR A 2 -10.34 20.47 19.10
CA THR A 2 -11.25 19.70 19.99
C THR A 2 -10.80 18.24 20.10
N VAL A 3 -11.10 17.58 21.21
CA VAL A 3 -10.78 16.16 21.43
C VAL A 3 -11.36 15.27 20.31
N ILE A 4 -12.59 15.55 19.88
CA ILE A 4 -13.26 14.84 18.79
C ILE A 4 -12.50 14.98 17.46
N HIS A 5 -11.94 16.16 17.18
CA HIS A 5 -11.17 16.38 15.95
C HIS A 5 -9.87 15.56 15.95
N ASN A 6 -9.20 15.45 17.10
CA ASN A 6 -7.98 14.65 17.22
C ASN A 6 -8.27 13.15 17.07
N GLU A 7 -9.32 12.63 17.71
CA GLU A 7 -9.68 11.21 17.58
C GLU A 7 -10.06 10.84 16.14
N ARG A 8 -10.80 11.70 15.43
CA ARG A 8 -11.08 11.51 14.00
C ARG A 8 -9.79 11.49 13.17
N THR A 9 -8.86 12.39 13.46
CA THR A 9 -7.59 12.46 12.73
C THR A 9 -6.72 11.22 12.97
N LYS A 10 -6.69 10.68 14.20
CA LYS A 10 -6.02 9.41 14.52
C LYS A 10 -6.65 8.24 13.77
N LEU A 11 -7.98 8.15 13.75
CA LEU A 11 -8.70 7.09 13.04
C LEU A 11 -8.37 7.10 11.53
N THR A 12 -8.36 8.29 10.91
CA THR A 12 -7.98 8.43 9.49
C THR A 12 -6.54 8.02 9.26
N ALA A 13 -5.59 8.45 10.09
CA ALA A 13 -4.19 8.06 9.96
C ALA A 13 -4.01 6.54 10.09
N ALA A 14 -4.70 5.90 11.04
CA ALA A 14 -4.66 4.45 11.21
C ALA A 14 -5.28 3.69 10.02
N ALA A 15 -6.35 4.21 9.43
CA ALA A 15 -6.95 3.63 8.23
C ALA A 15 -6.00 3.70 7.02
N LEU A 16 -5.34 4.85 6.81
CA LEU A 16 -4.36 5.05 5.75
C LEU A 16 -3.14 4.13 5.91
N ASP A 17 -2.66 3.94 7.13
CA ASP A 17 -1.53 3.06 7.41
C ASP A 17 -1.87 1.57 7.16
N ARG A 18 -3.06 1.13 7.56
CA ARG A 18 -3.56 -0.22 7.24
C ARG A 18 -3.74 -0.43 5.74
N ALA A 19 -4.29 0.56 5.05
CA ALA A 19 -4.45 0.52 3.60
C ALA A 19 -3.07 0.46 2.90
N SER A 20 -2.08 1.23 3.34
CA SER A 20 -0.69 1.12 2.86
C SER A 20 -0.12 -0.28 3.03
N THR A 21 -0.33 -0.89 4.19
CA THR A 21 0.13 -2.26 4.46
C THR A 21 -0.55 -3.28 3.55
N ALA A 22 -1.87 -3.15 3.33
CA ALA A 22 -2.61 -4.00 2.40
C ALA A 22 -2.16 -3.82 0.94
N CYS A 23 -1.87 -2.58 0.53
CA CYS A 23 -1.30 -2.25 -0.78
C CYS A 23 0.02 -3.00 -1.01
N LEU A 24 0.90 -2.98 0.00
CA LEU A 24 2.19 -3.66 -0.05
C LEU A 24 2.03 -5.19 -0.09
N THR A 25 1.24 -5.77 0.82
CA THR A 25 1.14 -7.24 0.96
C THR A 25 0.32 -7.88 -0.14
N VAL A 26 -0.88 -7.36 -0.42
CA VAL A 26 -1.80 -7.93 -1.42
C VAL A 26 -1.43 -7.47 -2.83
N GLY A 27 -1.09 -6.19 -2.98
CA GLY A 27 -0.86 -5.58 -4.29
C GLY A 27 0.51 -5.82 -4.89
N ALA A 28 1.57 -5.87 -4.07
CA ALA A 28 2.94 -6.08 -4.54
C ALA A 28 3.48 -7.47 -4.21
N LEU A 29 3.45 -7.88 -2.94
CA LEU A 29 4.06 -9.14 -2.51
C LEU A 29 3.30 -10.37 -3.00
N GLY A 30 1.96 -10.34 -2.99
CA GLY A 30 1.13 -11.45 -3.50
C GLY A 30 1.47 -11.86 -4.94
N PRO A 31 1.42 -10.93 -5.91
CA PRO A 31 1.81 -11.22 -7.30
C PRO A 31 3.27 -11.65 -7.44
N LEU A 32 4.19 -11.05 -6.68
CA LEU A 32 5.61 -11.44 -6.69
C LEU A 32 5.79 -12.91 -6.27
N VAL A 33 5.13 -13.32 -5.19
CA VAL A 33 5.14 -14.71 -4.71
C VAL A 33 4.54 -15.64 -5.77
N ALA A 34 3.40 -15.27 -6.37
CA ALA A 34 2.79 -16.07 -7.43
C ALA A 34 3.75 -16.31 -8.62
N VAL A 35 4.57 -15.32 -8.98
CA VAL A 35 5.62 -15.47 -10.01
C VAL A 35 6.74 -16.40 -9.55
N ILE A 36 7.28 -16.23 -8.35
CA ILE A 36 8.37 -17.06 -7.80
C ILE A 36 7.98 -18.54 -7.75
N TYR A 37 6.72 -18.83 -7.37
CA TYR A 37 6.21 -20.19 -7.27
C TYR A 37 5.59 -20.73 -8.57
N GLY A 38 5.61 -19.96 -9.66
CA GLY A 38 5.04 -20.39 -10.94
C GLY A 38 3.52 -20.63 -10.91
N LEU A 39 2.81 -19.95 -10.02
CA LEU A 39 1.36 -20.08 -9.82
C LEU A 39 0.54 -19.29 -10.86
N GLY A 40 1.19 -18.65 -11.84
CA GLY A 40 0.57 -17.89 -12.93
C GLY A 40 0.49 -18.68 -14.24
N VAL A 41 -0.71 -18.71 -14.84
CA VAL A 41 -1.00 -19.33 -16.15
C VAL A 41 -0.02 -18.79 -17.21
N THR A 42 0.90 -19.65 -17.68
CA THR A 42 1.78 -19.46 -18.85
C THR A 42 2.39 -18.06 -18.99
N ALA A 43 3.23 -17.66 -18.05
CA ALA A 43 3.91 -16.36 -18.08
C ALA A 43 4.93 -16.28 -19.24
N GLY A 44 4.60 -15.55 -20.29
CA GLY A 44 5.59 -15.06 -21.25
C GLY A 44 6.37 -13.87 -20.67
N LEU A 45 7.47 -13.45 -21.33
CA LEU A 45 8.25 -12.24 -20.98
C LEU A 45 7.38 -10.99 -20.76
N ARG A 46 6.24 -10.91 -21.44
CA ARG A 46 5.27 -9.81 -21.34
C ARG A 46 4.54 -9.78 -19.99
N ASP A 47 4.25 -10.92 -19.36
CA ASP A 47 3.54 -10.97 -18.08
C ASP A 47 4.43 -10.57 -16.90
N GLY A 48 5.73 -10.90 -16.96
CA GLY A 48 6.71 -10.47 -15.95
C GLY A 48 6.85 -8.95 -15.84
N ILE A 49 6.78 -8.24 -16.98
CA ILE A 49 6.82 -6.77 -17.01
C ILE A 49 5.57 -6.18 -16.36
N PHE A 50 4.37 -6.72 -16.63
CA PHE A 50 3.14 -6.24 -16.01
C PHE A 50 3.13 -6.45 -14.49
N VAL A 51 3.64 -7.59 -14.02
CA VAL A 51 3.80 -7.84 -12.58
C VAL A 51 4.80 -6.88 -11.96
N ALA A 52 5.95 -6.66 -12.58
CA ALA A 52 6.96 -5.73 -12.07
C ALA A 52 6.44 -4.29 -12.00
N VAL A 53 5.79 -3.80 -13.07
CA VAL A 53 5.19 -2.46 -13.11
C VAL A 53 4.05 -2.35 -12.10
N GLY A 54 3.19 -3.35 -12.00
CA GLY A 54 2.11 -3.41 -11.01
C GLY A 54 2.64 -3.34 -9.58
N SER A 55 3.66 -4.12 -9.24
CA SER A 55 4.29 -4.12 -7.92
C SER A 55 4.93 -2.77 -7.60
N ILE A 56 5.65 -2.14 -8.54
CA ILE A 56 6.24 -0.81 -8.34
C ILE A 56 5.14 0.23 -8.09
N LEU A 57 4.04 0.18 -8.86
CA LEU A 57 2.91 1.07 -8.67
C LEU A 57 2.28 0.90 -7.29
N TRP A 58 2.06 -0.34 -6.84
CA TRP A 58 1.52 -0.64 -5.51
C TRP A 58 2.46 -0.19 -4.38
N LEU A 59 3.77 -0.32 -4.54
CA LEU A 59 4.75 0.22 -3.59
C LEU A 59 4.68 1.75 -3.51
N PHE A 60 4.52 2.44 -4.65
CA PHE A 60 4.35 3.88 -4.67
C PHE A 60 3.07 4.32 -3.95
N VAL A 61 1.95 3.62 -4.22
CA VAL A 61 0.67 3.86 -3.53
C VAL A 61 0.80 3.62 -2.03
N ALA A 62 1.43 2.52 -1.61
CA ALA A 62 1.69 2.24 -0.19
C ALA A 62 2.50 3.37 0.47
N GLY A 63 3.61 3.76 -0.15
CA GLY A 63 4.45 4.86 0.34
C GLY A 63 3.68 6.17 0.49
N ALA A 64 2.88 6.54 -0.52
CA ALA A 64 2.05 7.75 -0.49
C ALA A 64 1.03 7.72 0.65
N LEU A 65 0.34 6.59 0.85
CA LEU A 65 -0.63 6.43 1.94
C LEU A 65 0.04 6.51 3.32
N HIS A 66 1.23 5.91 3.49
CA HIS A 66 1.97 5.99 4.74
C HIS A 66 2.43 7.42 5.05
N ILE A 67 2.89 8.16 4.04
CA ILE A 67 3.25 9.58 4.19
C ILE A 67 2.01 10.42 4.56
N MET A 68 0.86 10.19 3.91
CA MET A 68 -0.40 10.85 4.27
C MET A 68 -0.82 10.55 5.71
N ALA A 69 -0.67 9.32 6.18
CA ALA A 69 -0.93 8.96 7.59
C ALA A 69 -0.05 9.78 8.55
N ARG A 70 1.25 9.90 8.25
CA ARG A 70 2.19 10.72 9.04
C ARG A 70 1.83 12.20 9.02
N HIS A 71 1.41 12.74 7.86
CA HIS A 71 0.95 14.12 7.77
C HIS A 71 -0.31 14.36 8.61
N HIS A 72 -1.29 13.46 8.57
CA HIS A 72 -2.48 13.56 9.41
C HIS A 72 -2.12 13.53 10.91
N LEU A 73 -1.20 12.67 11.33
CA LEU A 73 -0.71 12.64 12.70
C LEU A 73 0.04 13.92 13.10
N GLY A 74 0.86 14.48 12.20
CA GLY A 74 1.62 15.70 12.45
C GLY A 74 0.76 16.95 12.64
N ARG A 75 -0.47 16.96 12.12
CA ARG A 75 -1.45 18.05 12.27
C ARG A 75 -2.11 18.12 13.65
N MET A 76 -1.86 17.13 14.53
CA MET A 76 -2.37 17.08 15.90
C MET A 76 -1.40 17.65 16.95
N ARG A 77 -0.23 18.14 16.51
CA ARG A 77 0.64 19.00 17.34
C ARG A 77 0.04 20.39 17.42
#